data_AF-A0A2N9GNU3-F1
#
_entry.id   AF-A0A2N9GNU3-F1
#
_cell.length_a   1.000
_cell.length_b   1.000
_cell.length_c   1.000
_cell.angle_alpha   90.00
_cell.angle_beta   90.00
_cell.angle_gamma   90.00
#
_symmetry.space_group_name_H-M   'P 1'
#
loop_
_entity.id
_entity.type
_entity.pdbx_description
1 polymer ?
#
loop_
_entity_poly.entity_id
_entity_poly.type
_entity_poly.pdbx_seq_one_letter_code
_entity_poly.pdbx_strand_id
1 'polypeptide(L)'
;MCHSTHTVRSMQSTGFGFDAKTNDYKVVRFVTLENAGELGESPPEVEVYSLAIGEWRMVTALAPIGAVLGRDTQAFINGALHWIALKKVTNNKFINFVMVFHLGDEVFREMELPKLSDEDGYVEQPAISAYGNSLALFHDTDRALNIWVMKEYADASSWTKIFTYAVPGFGYDVPRPIAFRRSGEVILEKLKEQLVSCDLESRKIKDLGIAGYGYTFAGSYVESLVLLDKPNRAVTY
;
A
#
# COMPACT_ATOMS: atom_id res chain seq x y z
N MET A 1 0.73 45.03 5.07
CA MET A 1 0.20 43.81 4.43
C MET A 1 1.37 42.90 4.12
N CYS A 2 1.61 41.89 4.96
CA CYS A 2 2.61 40.87 4.70
C CYS A 2 1.84 39.61 4.34
N HIS A 3 1.96 39.13 3.10
CA HIS A 3 1.40 37.84 2.70
C HIS A 3 2.25 36.76 3.36
N SER A 4 1.68 36.04 4.33
CA SER A 4 2.25 34.78 4.79
C SER A 4 2.09 33.76 3.67
N THR A 5 3.20 33.40 3.02
CA THR A 5 3.25 32.21 2.18
C THR A 5 3.16 30.99 3.09
N HIS A 6 1.93 30.55 3.38
CA HIS A 6 1.71 29.22 3.94
C HIS A 6 2.33 28.22 2.96
N THR A 7 3.42 27.59 3.38
CA THR A 7 4.02 26.51 2.62
C THR A 7 3.08 25.32 2.74
N VAL A 8 2.18 25.13 1.77
CA VAL A 8 1.36 23.92 1.67
C VAL A 8 2.33 22.77 1.39
N ARG A 9 2.50 21.86 2.35
CA ARG A 9 3.21 20.61 2.09
C ARG A 9 2.23 19.68 1.39
N SER A 10 2.71 18.89 0.44
CA SER A 10 1.90 17.81 -0.14
C SER A 10 2.58 16.48 0.11
N MET A 11 1.81 15.53 0.65
CA MET A 11 2.22 14.13 0.65
C MET A 11 1.80 13.50 -0.67
N GLN A 12 2.72 12.73 -1.26
CA GLN A 12 2.49 12.04 -2.50
C GLN A 12 2.65 10.54 -2.28
N SER A 13 1.63 9.77 -2.64
CA SER A 13 1.71 8.32 -2.70
C SER A 13 1.43 7.87 -4.13
N THR A 14 2.17 6.88 -4.59
CA THR A 14 2.09 6.39 -5.97
C THR A 14 1.79 4.90 -5.98
N GLY A 15 0.98 4.46 -6.94
CA GLY A 15 0.81 3.05 -7.26
C GLY A 15 0.90 2.81 -8.75
N PHE A 16 1.21 1.57 -9.11
CA PHE A 16 1.41 1.17 -10.49
C PHE A 16 0.68 -0.15 -10.73
N GLY A 17 -0.06 -0.22 -11.83
CA GLY A 17 -0.78 -1.43 -12.21
C GLY A 17 -1.13 -1.47 -13.68
N PHE A 18 -1.73 -2.58 -14.07
CA PHE A 18 -2.13 -2.85 -15.45
C PHE A 18 -3.65 -2.81 -15.58
N ASP A 19 -4.15 -1.94 -16.45
CA ASP A 19 -5.54 -1.87 -16.84
C ASP A 19 -5.80 -2.85 -17.99
N ALA A 20 -6.35 -4.02 -17.66
CA ALA A 20 -6.69 -5.03 -18.65
C ALA A 20 -7.83 -4.61 -19.61
N LYS A 21 -8.68 -3.65 -19.22
CA LYS A 21 -9.81 -3.21 -20.04
C LYS A 21 -9.35 -2.35 -21.21
N THR A 22 -8.38 -1.47 -20.96
CA THR A 22 -7.78 -0.61 -22.00
C THR A 22 -6.45 -1.13 -22.51
N ASN A 23 -5.96 -2.25 -21.98
CA ASN A 23 -4.64 -2.83 -22.26
C ASN A 23 -3.51 -1.81 -22.06
N ASP A 24 -3.48 -1.19 -20.88
CA ASP A 24 -2.60 -0.06 -20.59
C ASP A 24 -1.93 -0.20 -19.23
N TYR A 25 -0.70 0.29 -19.12
CA TYR A 25 -0.02 0.44 -17.83
C TYR A 25 -0.28 1.83 -17.29
N LYS A 26 -0.72 1.90 -16.04
CA LYS A 26 -1.10 3.15 -15.40
C LYS A 26 -0.31 3.38 -14.12
N VAL A 27 0.08 4.64 -13.91
CA VAL A 27 0.60 5.12 -12.62
C VAL A 27 -0.48 5.99 -12.00
N VAL A 28 -0.81 5.74 -10.74
CA VAL A 28 -1.79 6.54 -9.99
C VAL A 28 -1.04 7.29 -8.91
N ARG A 29 -1.25 8.60 -8.83
CA ARG A 29 -0.65 9.47 -7.82
C ARG A 29 -1.75 10.11 -6.99
N PHE A 30 -1.70 9.91 -5.68
CA PHE A 30 -2.45 10.69 -4.71
C PHE A 30 -1.65 11.93 -4.33
N VAL A 31 -2.32 13.07 -4.31
CA VAL A 31 -1.79 14.34 -3.82
C VAL A 31 -2.66 14.75 -2.63
N THR A 32 -2.13 14.57 -1.43
CA THR A 32 -2.79 15.01 -0.19
C THR A 32 -2.20 16.36 0.20
N LEU A 33 -3.04 17.39 0.21
CA LEU A 33 -2.66 18.72 0.67
C LEU A 33 -2.60 18.72 2.21
N GLU A 34 -1.43 18.97 2.77
CA GLU A 34 -1.27 19.21 4.19
C GLU A 34 -1.44 20.71 4.48
N ASN A 35 -2.68 21.13 4.69
CA ASN A 35 -2.92 22.29 5.55
C ASN A 35 -2.79 21.83 7.00
N ALA A 36 -2.07 22.59 7.83
CA ALA A 36 -1.81 22.23 9.22
C ALA A 36 -3.14 22.06 10.00
N GLY A 37 -3.59 20.81 10.15
CA GLY A 37 -4.80 20.44 10.91
C GLY A 37 -5.88 19.66 10.13
N GLU A 38 -5.83 19.66 8.79
CA GLU A 38 -6.91 19.16 7.91
C GLU A 38 -6.62 17.76 7.33
N LEU A 39 -5.55 17.09 7.76
CA LEU A 39 -5.18 15.76 7.26
C LEU A 39 -6.35 14.78 7.42
N GLY A 40 -6.75 14.12 6.33
CA GLY A 40 -7.82 13.14 6.34
C GLY A 40 -9.22 13.73 6.58
N GLU A 41 -9.41 15.05 6.42
CA GLU A 41 -10.73 15.71 6.47
C GLU A 41 -11.33 15.98 5.08
N SER A 42 -10.52 15.90 4.03
CA SER A 42 -10.94 16.06 2.64
C SER A 42 -10.48 14.89 1.77
N PRO A 43 -11.14 14.64 0.62
CA PRO A 43 -10.64 13.71 -0.37
C PRO A 43 -9.28 14.16 -0.93
N PRO A 44 -8.36 13.24 -1.23
CA PRO A 44 -7.13 13.58 -1.93
C PRO A 44 -7.42 13.93 -3.39
N GLU A 45 -6.56 14.74 -3.98
CA GLU A 45 -6.48 14.86 -5.43
C GLU A 45 -5.82 13.60 -6.00
N VAL A 46 -6.32 13.12 -7.14
CA VAL A 46 -5.80 11.90 -7.76
C VAL A 46 -5.53 12.12 -9.23
N GLU A 47 -4.34 11.75 -9.66
CA GLU A 47 -3.89 11.80 -11.03
C GLU A 47 -3.54 10.41 -11.54
N VAL A 48 -3.81 10.17 -12.82
CA VAL A 48 -3.47 8.93 -13.52
C VAL A 48 -2.58 9.29 -14.71
N TYR A 49 -1.41 8.67 -14.75
CA TYR A 49 -0.61 8.57 -15.96
C TYR A 49 -1.05 7.33 -16.73
N SER A 50 -1.30 7.49 -18.03
CA SER A 50 -1.53 6.38 -18.94
C SER A 50 -0.34 6.24 -19.87
N LEU A 51 0.29 5.05 -19.89
CA LEU A 51 1.43 4.79 -20.76
C LEU A 51 1.02 4.80 -22.24
N ALA A 52 -0.18 4.32 -22.55
CA ALA A 52 -0.71 4.26 -23.91
C ALA A 52 -0.83 5.63 -24.59
N ILE A 53 -1.15 6.69 -23.84
CA ILE A 53 -1.22 8.07 -24.36
C ILE A 53 -0.02 8.93 -23.97
N GLY A 54 0.74 8.52 -22.95
CA GLY A 54 1.94 9.21 -22.50
C GLY A 54 1.68 10.46 -21.65
N GLU A 55 0.51 10.58 -21.03
CA GLU A 55 0.06 11.81 -20.36
C GLU A 55 -0.52 11.55 -18.97
N TRP A 56 -0.33 12.53 -18.07
CA TRP A 56 -1.02 12.61 -16.78
C TRP A 56 -2.36 13.33 -16.95
N ARG A 57 -3.37 12.87 -16.22
CA ARG A 57 -4.64 13.59 -16.09
C ARG A 57 -5.23 13.44 -14.70
N MET A 58 -6.05 14.41 -14.32
CA MET A 58 -6.86 14.32 -13.11
C MET A 58 -7.93 13.22 -13.26
N VAL A 59 -8.17 12.48 -12.19
CA VAL A 59 -9.31 11.60 -12.05
C VAL A 59 -10.53 12.44 -11.64
N THR A 60 -11.64 12.27 -12.37
CA THR A 60 -12.87 13.02 -12.09
C THR A 60 -13.77 12.34 -11.07
N ALA A 61 -13.57 11.04 -10.82
CA ALA A 61 -14.28 10.31 -9.79
C ALA A 61 -13.87 10.85 -8.40
N LEU A 62 -14.86 11.03 -7.54
CA LEU A 62 -14.63 11.50 -6.18
C LEU A 62 -13.97 10.39 -5.35
N ALA A 63 -12.76 10.65 -4.87
CA ALA A 63 -12.12 9.80 -3.90
C ALA A 63 -12.84 9.87 -2.54
N PRO A 64 -12.76 8.82 -1.71
CA PRO A 64 -13.25 8.88 -0.34
C PRO A 64 -12.47 9.91 0.48
N ILE A 65 -13.09 10.45 1.52
CA ILE A 65 -12.40 11.34 2.47
C ILE A 65 -11.28 10.55 3.14
N GLY A 66 -10.06 11.08 3.06
CA GLY A 66 -8.90 10.45 3.67
C GLY A 66 -7.59 10.92 3.06
N ALA A 67 -6.50 10.44 3.64
CA ALA A 67 -5.15 10.71 3.20
C ALA A 67 -4.39 9.38 3.03
N VAL A 68 -3.65 9.26 1.94
CA VAL A 68 -2.66 8.19 1.75
C VAL A 68 -1.30 8.81 2.01
N LEU A 69 -0.51 8.22 2.90
CA LEU A 69 0.74 8.84 3.33
C LEU A 69 1.89 8.39 2.42
N GLY A 70 2.87 9.27 2.21
CA GLY A 70 3.92 9.10 1.19
C GLY A 70 4.96 8.02 1.46
N ARG A 71 4.75 7.15 2.45
CA ARG A 71 5.63 6.01 2.79
C ARG A 71 4.93 4.66 2.70
N ASP A 72 3.64 4.64 2.37
CA ASP A 72 2.84 3.43 2.46
C ASP A 72 3.09 2.51 1.26
N THR A 73 3.14 1.21 1.53
CA THR A 73 3.16 0.20 0.46
C THR A 73 1.82 0.20 -0.27
N GLN A 74 1.86 -0.21 -1.53
CA GLN A 74 0.66 -0.43 -2.33
C GLN A 74 0.53 -1.93 -2.66
N ALA A 75 -0.71 -2.40 -2.83
CA ALA A 75 -0.99 -3.71 -3.39
C ALA A 75 -1.84 -3.61 -4.67
N PHE A 76 -1.36 -4.24 -5.74
CA PHE A 76 -2.11 -4.38 -6.99
C PHE A 76 -2.67 -5.81 -7.09
N ILE A 77 -4.00 -5.93 -7.00
CA ILE A 77 -4.70 -7.21 -7.13
C ILE A 77 -6.08 -7.00 -7.77
N ASN A 78 -6.56 -7.97 -8.54
CA ASN A 78 -7.89 -7.95 -9.16
C ASN A 78 -8.20 -6.65 -9.95
N GLY A 79 -7.21 -6.11 -10.67
CA GLY A 79 -7.36 -4.88 -11.47
C GLY A 79 -7.43 -3.58 -10.66
N ALA A 80 -7.24 -3.65 -9.34
CA ALA A 80 -7.31 -2.51 -8.45
C ALA A 80 -6.02 -2.32 -7.65
N LEU A 81 -5.70 -1.05 -7.41
CA LEU A 81 -4.66 -0.65 -6.48
C LEU A 81 -5.26 -0.40 -5.10
N HIS A 82 -4.52 -0.77 -4.07
CA HIS A 82 -4.94 -0.73 -2.68
C HIS A 82 -3.86 -0.04 -1.85
N TRP A 83 -4.28 0.91 -1.04
CA TRP A 83 -3.42 1.61 -0.09
C TRP A 83 -4.07 1.62 1.29
N ILE A 84 -3.25 1.69 2.32
CA ILE A 84 -3.72 2.12 3.63
C ILE A 84 -3.94 3.63 3.56
N ALA A 85 -5.12 4.06 3.96
CA ALA A 85 -5.48 5.45 4.09
C ALA A 85 -5.99 5.70 5.50
N LEU A 86 -5.85 6.94 5.95
CA LEU A 86 -6.41 7.40 7.21
C LEU A 86 -7.47 8.46 6.98
N LYS A 87 -8.51 8.49 7.81
CA LYS A 87 -9.49 9.57 7.84
C LYS A 87 -9.74 10.04 9.26
N LYS A 88 -9.93 11.34 9.42
CA LYS A 88 -10.20 11.96 10.72
C LYS A 88 -11.68 11.84 11.04
N VAL A 89 -12.00 11.21 12.17
CA VAL A 89 -13.39 10.98 12.61
C VAL A 89 -13.79 11.97 13.70
N THR A 90 -12.83 12.35 14.56
CA THR A 90 -12.98 13.43 15.53
C THR A 90 -11.65 14.19 15.66
N ASN A 91 -11.63 15.32 16.37
CA ASN A 91 -10.43 16.15 16.54
C ASN A 91 -9.18 15.38 16.98
N ASN A 92 -9.35 14.29 17.73
CA ASN A 92 -8.25 13.50 18.29
C ASN A 92 -8.29 12.02 17.85
N LYS A 93 -9.08 11.67 16.82
CA LYS A 93 -9.23 10.27 16.39
C LYS A 93 -9.16 10.13 14.88
N PHE A 94 -8.19 9.34 14.45
CA PHE A 94 -8.08 8.82 13.09
C PHE A 94 -8.51 7.35 13.06
N ILE A 95 -9.03 6.93 11.92
CA ILE A 95 -9.23 5.51 11.61
C ILE A 95 -8.54 5.19 10.29
N ASN A 96 -7.97 3.99 10.24
CA ASN A 96 -7.36 3.46 9.04
C ASN A 96 -8.38 2.61 8.26
N PHE A 97 -8.30 2.66 6.94
CA PHE A 97 -9.10 1.85 6.02
C PHE A 97 -8.27 1.54 4.77
N VAL A 98 -8.73 0.60 3.95
CA VAL A 98 -8.12 0.36 2.64
C VAL A 98 -8.81 1.25 1.62
N MET A 99 -8.09 2.19 1.04
CA MET A 99 -8.54 2.94 -0.13
C MET A 99 -8.24 2.13 -1.38
N VAL A 100 -9.27 1.92 -2.19
CA VAL A 100 -9.19 1.07 -3.39
C VAL A 100 -9.47 1.92 -4.61
N PHE A 101 -8.64 1.80 -5.65
CA PHE A 101 -8.86 2.42 -6.95
C PHE A 101 -8.81 1.36 -8.05
N HIS A 102 -9.95 1.11 -8.71
CA HIS A 102 -10.03 0.14 -9.81
C HIS A 102 -9.60 0.79 -11.12
N LEU A 103 -8.53 0.30 -11.75
CA LEU A 103 -7.91 0.97 -12.90
C LEU A 103 -8.80 1.01 -14.15
N GLY A 104 -9.58 -0.04 -14.40
CA GLY A 104 -10.39 -0.17 -15.62
C GLY A 104 -11.65 0.68 -15.66
N ASP A 105 -12.21 0.98 -14.50
CA ASP A 105 -13.43 1.79 -14.39
C ASP A 105 -13.17 3.13 -13.70
N GLU A 106 -11.97 3.32 -13.13
CA GLU A 106 -11.52 4.51 -12.41
C GLU A 106 -12.48 4.90 -11.28
N VAL A 107 -12.95 3.88 -10.56
CA VAL A 107 -13.85 4.03 -9.42
C VAL A 107 -13.12 3.75 -8.12
N PHE A 108 -13.48 4.52 -7.08
CA PHE A 108 -12.98 4.32 -5.75
C PHE A 108 -13.91 3.46 -4.91
N ARG A 109 -13.32 2.71 -3.96
CA ARG A 109 -14.04 1.99 -2.90
C ARG A 109 -13.26 2.09 -1.59
N GLU A 110 -13.97 1.86 -0.49
CA GLU A 110 -13.37 1.65 0.82
C GLU A 110 -13.50 0.17 1.19
N MET A 111 -12.50 -0.38 1.87
CA MET A 111 -12.63 -1.64 2.60
C MET A 111 -12.20 -1.44 4.05
N GLU A 112 -12.92 -2.09 4.97
CA GLU A 112 -12.58 -2.06 6.37
C GLU A 112 -11.33 -2.93 6.67
N LEU A 113 -10.54 -2.48 7.63
CA LEU A 113 -9.46 -3.26 8.22
C LEU A 113 -10.01 -4.28 9.22
N PRO A 114 -9.24 -5.32 9.58
CA PRO A 114 -9.59 -6.20 10.70
C PRO A 114 -9.88 -5.39 11.97
N LYS A 115 -10.84 -5.87 12.76
CA LYS A 115 -11.04 -5.37 14.12
C LYS A 115 -9.85 -5.80 14.98
N LEU A 116 -8.91 -4.90 15.16
CA LEU A 116 -7.75 -5.08 16.02
C LEU A 116 -8.20 -5.06 17.50
N SER A 117 -7.69 -5.99 18.31
CA SER A 117 -7.94 -6.01 19.75
C SER A 117 -6.97 -5.08 20.48
N ASP A 118 -7.25 -4.78 21.76
CA ASP A 118 -6.30 -3.99 22.58
C ASP A 118 -4.92 -4.68 22.72
N GLU A 119 -4.88 -6.02 22.59
CA GLU A 119 -3.65 -6.82 22.58
C GLU A 119 -2.82 -6.64 21.30
N ASP A 120 -3.46 -6.18 20.22
CA ASP A 120 -2.80 -5.90 18.94
C ASP A 120 -2.03 -4.57 18.95
N GLY A 121 -2.11 -3.78 20.04
CA GLY A 121 -1.43 -2.49 20.16
C GLY A 121 -1.92 -1.44 19.16
N TYR A 122 -1.55 -0.18 19.40
CA TYR A 122 -1.85 0.92 18.48
C TYR A 122 -0.65 1.18 17.57
N VAL A 123 -0.90 1.23 16.27
CA VAL A 123 0.09 1.55 15.24
C VAL A 123 -0.43 2.71 14.45
N GLU A 124 0.41 3.71 14.22
CA GLU A 124 -0.03 4.89 13.48
C GLU A 124 -0.31 4.54 12.01
N GLN A 125 0.45 3.62 11.39
CA GLN A 125 0.39 3.33 9.94
C GLN A 125 0.70 1.85 9.62
N PRO A 126 -0.32 0.96 9.50
CA PRO A 126 -0.09 -0.40 9.01
C PRO A 126 0.23 -0.39 7.50
N ALA A 127 0.77 -1.50 7.00
CA ALA A 127 1.14 -1.66 5.58
C ALA A 127 0.29 -2.73 4.88
N ILE A 128 -0.03 -2.53 3.61
CA ILE A 128 -0.81 -3.48 2.79
C ILE A 128 0.09 -4.19 1.79
N SER A 129 -0.18 -5.47 1.52
CA SER A 129 0.51 -6.27 0.52
C SER A 129 -0.44 -7.19 -0.22
N ALA A 130 -0.08 -7.57 -1.45
CA ALA A 130 -0.80 -8.60 -2.19
C ALA A 130 -0.51 -9.98 -1.58
N TYR A 131 -1.53 -10.81 -1.45
CA TYR A 131 -1.42 -12.18 -0.95
C TYR A 131 -2.31 -13.12 -1.77
N GLY A 132 -1.69 -13.93 -2.64
CA GLY A 132 -2.43 -14.75 -3.60
C GLY A 132 -3.36 -13.88 -4.45
N ASN A 133 -4.67 -14.16 -4.41
CA ASN A 133 -5.70 -13.39 -5.11
C ASN A 133 -6.44 -12.37 -4.21
N SER A 134 -5.86 -12.06 -3.04
CA SER A 134 -6.45 -11.18 -2.03
C SER A 134 -5.38 -10.29 -1.38
N LEU A 135 -5.67 -9.76 -0.21
CA LEU A 135 -4.85 -8.80 0.52
C LEU A 135 -4.29 -9.39 1.81
N ALA A 136 -3.10 -8.93 2.18
CA ALA A 136 -2.54 -9.07 3.51
C ALA A 136 -2.30 -7.69 4.14
N LEU A 137 -2.54 -7.62 5.44
CA LEU A 137 -2.21 -6.47 6.27
C LEU A 137 -1.04 -6.83 7.18
N PHE A 138 -0.01 -6.00 7.12
CA PHE A 138 1.09 -6.00 8.05
C PHE A 138 0.83 -4.95 9.13
N HIS A 139 0.77 -5.41 10.38
CA HIS A 139 0.47 -4.58 11.53
C HIS A 139 1.59 -4.75 12.56
N ASP A 140 2.53 -3.80 12.58
CA ASP A 140 3.73 -3.80 13.40
C ASP A 140 3.55 -3.00 14.69
N THR A 141 3.63 -3.69 15.83
CA THR A 141 3.53 -3.10 17.16
C THR A 141 4.92 -2.87 17.75
N ASP A 142 4.97 -2.28 18.95
CA ASP A 142 6.19 -2.18 19.74
C ASP A 142 6.80 -3.55 20.10
N ARG A 143 6.10 -4.66 19.90
CA ARG A 143 6.51 -6.00 20.37
C ARG A 143 6.36 -7.10 19.34
N ALA A 144 5.61 -6.87 18.27
CA ALA A 144 5.34 -7.91 17.30
C ALA A 144 4.97 -7.37 15.92
N LEU A 145 5.31 -8.12 14.88
CA LEU A 145 4.66 -7.99 13.58
C LEU A 145 3.50 -8.98 13.50
N ASN A 146 2.27 -8.47 13.47
CA ASN A 146 1.06 -9.24 13.20
C ASN A 146 0.78 -9.23 11.69
N ILE A 147 0.44 -10.40 11.14
CA ILE A 147 0.11 -10.56 9.72
C ILE A 147 -1.32 -11.09 9.62
N TRP A 148 -2.18 -10.29 8.99
CA TRP A 148 -3.55 -10.64 8.69
C TRP A 148 -3.73 -10.88 7.19
N VAL A 149 -4.61 -11.79 6.82
CA VAL A 149 -4.98 -12.06 5.43
C VAL A 149 -6.48 -12.02 5.29
N MET A 150 -6.96 -11.34 4.25
CA MET A 150 -8.37 -11.35 3.85
C MET A 150 -8.62 -12.63 3.04
N LYS A 151 -9.33 -13.60 3.63
CA LYS A 151 -9.54 -14.91 2.99
C LYS A 151 -10.42 -14.83 1.75
N GLU A 152 -11.42 -13.94 1.78
CA GLU A 152 -12.33 -13.68 0.68
C GLU A 152 -12.19 -12.20 0.27
N TYR A 153 -11.71 -11.97 -0.96
CA TYR A 153 -11.43 -10.62 -1.44
C TYR A 153 -12.68 -9.73 -1.39
N ALA A 154 -12.51 -8.50 -0.91
CA ALA A 154 -13.56 -7.52 -0.66
C ALA A 154 -14.58 -7.88 0.42
N ASP A 155 -14.37 -8.94 1.20
CA ASP A 155 -15.14 -9.24 2.42
C ASP A 155 -14.29 -8.95 3.67
N ALA A 156 -14.60 -7.83 4.33
CA ALA A 156 -13.94 -7.43 5.56
C ALA A 156 -14.15 -8.40 6.72
N SER A 157 -15.21 -9.21 6.71
CA SER A 157 -15.43 -10.22 7.75
C SER A 157 -14.47 -11.41 7.64
N SER A 158 -13.82 -11.57 6.49
CA SER A 158 -12.91 -12.67 6.18
C SER A 158 -11.46 -12.45 6.63
N TRP A 159 -11.14 -11.28 7.21
CA TRP A 159 -9.81 -11.01 7.76
C TRP A 159 -9.48 -11.98 8.88
N THR A 160 -8.36 -12.70 8.71
CA THR A 160 -7.86 -13.67 9.70
C THR A 160 -6.39 -13.41 9.98
N LYS A 161 -6.02 -13.34 11.26
CA LYS A 161 -4.60 -13.29 11.67
C LYS A 161 -3.98 -14.66 11.42
N ILE A 162 -2.95 -14.72 10.58
CA ILE A 162 -2.28 -15.97 10.22
C ILE A 162 -0.93 -16.13 10.89
N PHE A 163 -0.32 -15.02 11.36
CA PHE A 163 1.00 -15.06 11.95
C PHE A 163 1.25 -13.89 12.90
N THR A 164 2.08 -14.15 13.92
CA THR A 164 2.63 -13.13 14.82
C THR A 164 4.11 -13.41 15.00
N TYR A 165 4.96 -12.47 14.54
CA TYR A 165 6.38 -12.45 14.82
C TYR A 165 6.62 -11.64 16.11
N ALA A 166 6.64 -12.31 17.26
CA ALA A 166 6.92 -11.65 18.53
C ALA A 166 8.42 -11.51 18.78
N VAL A 167 8.87 -10.36 19.28
CA VAL A 167 10.26 -10.13 19.69
C VAL A 167 10.36 -10.00 21.22
N PRO A 168 11.33 -10.67 21.86
CA PRO A 168 11.59 -10.49 23.29
C PRO A 168 12.32 -9.16 23.51
N GLY A 169 11.59 -8.04 23.57
CA GLY A 169 12.18 -6.71 23.73
C GLY A 169 11.24 -5.58 23.28
N PHE A 170 11.77 -4.36 23.20
CA PHE A 170 11.04 -3.18 22.70
C PHE A 170 11.46 -2.84 21.27
N GLY A 171 10.48 -2.69 20.38
CA GLY A 171 10.42 -1.92 19.12
C GLY A 171 11.46 -2.19 18.05
N TYR A 172 12.75 -2.03 18.38
CA TYR A 172 13.85 -1.98 17.42
C TYR A 172 14.16 -3.32 16.76
N ASP A 173 13.73 -4.44 17.37
CA ASP A 173 14.00 -5.78 16.84
C ASP A 173 12.87 -6.32 15.94
N VAL A 174 11.72 -5.63 15.85
CA VAL A 174 10.63 -6.04 14.96
C VAL A 174 11.06 -5.78 13.51
N PRO A 175 11.13 -6.81 12.66
CA PRO A 175 11.52 -6.61 11.27
C PRO A 175 10.42 -5.88 10.49
N ARG A 176 10.81 -4.96 9.60
CA ARG A 176 9.88 -4.28 8.69
C ARG A 176 9.45 -5.25 7.59
N PRO A 177 8.15 -5.52 7.41
CA PRO A 177 7.69 -6.35 6.32
C PRO A 177 7.68 -5.59 5.00
N ILE A 178 8.07 -6.26 3.92
CA ILE A 178 8.16 -5.66 2.59
C ILE A 178 7.04 -6.16 1.68
N ALA A 179 6.97 -7.49 1.47
CA ALA A 179 5.94 -8.11 0.63
C ALA A 179 5.91 -9.63 0.81
N PHE A 180 4.86 -10.26 0.28
CA PHE A 180 4.84 -11.70 0.05
C PHE A 180 5.54 -12.09 -1.26
N ARG A 181 6.24 -13.22 -1.23
CA ARG A 181 6.73 -13.91 -2.43
C ARG A 181 5.63 -14.81 -2.99
N ARG A 182 5.77 -15.19 -4.25
CA ARG A 182 4.89 -16.22 -4.88
C ARG A 182 4.92 -17.56 -4.16
N SER A 183 6.00 -17.88 -3.44
CA SER A 183 6.12 -19.09 -2.60
C SER A 183 5.24 -19.04 -1.34
N GLY A 184 4.69 -17.89 -0.97
CA GLY A 184 4.01 -17.67 0.31
C GLY A 184 4.93 -17.19 1.43
N GLU A 185 6.24 -17.21 1.22
CA GLU A 185 7.22 -16.63 2.17
C GLU A 185 7.12 -15.10 2.21
N VAL A 186 7.36 -14.52 3.38
CA VAL A 186 7.37 -13.05 3.58
C VAL A 186 8.80 -12.52 3.48
N ILE A 187 9.00 -11.45 2.71
CA ILE A 187 10.24 -10.68 2.73
C ILE A 187 10.19 -9.71 3.90
N LEU A 188 11.19 -9.81 4.76
CA LEU A 188 11.37 -8.99 5.96
C LEU A 188 12.70 -8.25 5.87
N GLU A 189 12.70 -6.99 6.25
CA GLU A 189 13.90 -6.17 6.43
C GLU A 189 14.21 -6.10 7.93
N LYS A 190 15.37 -6.64 8.30
CA LYS A 190 15.89 -6.63 9.68
C LYS A 190 16.74 -5.39 9.93
N LEU A 191 17.14 -5.21 11.19
CA LEU A 191 18.17 -4.25 11.59
C LEU A 191 19.40 -4.34 10.67
N LYS A 192 20.01 -3.17 10.40
CA LYS A 192 21.11 -2.99 9.42
C LYS A 192 20.72 -3.27 7.97
N GLU A 193 19.44 -3.09 7.65
CA GLU A 193 18.93 -3.18 6.28
C GLU A 193 19.15 -4.56 5.66
N GLN A 194 19.15 -5.66 6.43
CA GLN A 194 19.29 -7.00 5.86
C GLN A 194 17.94 -7.54 5.40
N LEU A 195 17.81 -7.91 4.13
CA LEU A 195 16.60 -8.56 3.63
C LEU A 195 16.67 -10.08 3.80
N VAL A 196 15.62 -10.64 4.40
CA VAL A 196 15.48 -12.07 4.61
C VAL A 196 14.12 -12.56 4.09
N SER A 197 14.07 -13.82 3.66
CA SER A 197 12.84 -14.55 3.38
C SER A 197 12.44 -15.36 4.61
N CYS A 198 11.19 -15.26 5.04
CA CYS A 198 10.64 -15.98 6.19
C CYS A 198 9.51 -16.89 5.74
N ASP A 199 9.67 -18.19 5.95
CA ASP A 199 8.59 -19.15 5.80
C ASP A 199 7.72 -19.14 7.06
N LEU A 200 6.45 -18.75 6.94
CA LEU A 200 5.58 -18.53 8.09
C LEU A 200 5.20 -19.83 8.82
N GLU A 201 5.15 -20.96 8.12
CA GLU A 201 4.77 -22.26 8.69
C GLU A 201 5.91 -22.87 9.52
N SER A 202 7.09 -23.00 8.92
CA SER A 202 8.27 -23.60 9.52
C SER A 202 9.11 -22.61 10.34
N ARG A 203 8.83 -21.30 10.22
CA ARG A 203 9.59 -20.19 10.83
C ARG A 203 11.06 -20.14 10.40
N LYS A 204 11.40 -20.78 9.28
CA LYS A 204 12.75 -20.75 8.74
C LYS A 204 13.01 -19.40 8.10
N ILE A 205 14.14 -18.81 8.47
CA ILE A 205 14.61 -17.55 7.92
C ILE A 205 15.79 -17.84 7.01
N LYS A 206 15.74 -17.32 5.79
CA LYS A 206 16.81 -17.40 4.80
C LYS A 206 17.31 -16.00 4.47
N ASP A 207 18.60 -15.78 4.64
CA ASP A 207 19.26 -14.56 4.15
C ASP A 207 19.20 -14.52 2.61
N LEU A 208 18.78 -13.38 2.06
CA LEU A 208 18.72 -13.18 0.62
C LEU A 208 20.06 -12.68 0.06
N GLY A 209 21.00 -12.25 0.91
CA GLY A 209 22.26 -11.64 0.48
C GLY A 209 22.06 -10.26 -0.14
N ILE A 210 20.93 -9.61 0.17
CA ILE A 210 20.56 -8.28 -0.33
C ILE A 210 20.49 -7.33 0.85
N ALA A 211 21.23 -6.23 0.76
CA ALA A 211 21.05 -5.09 1.63
C ALA A 211 19.89 -4.23 1.09
N GLY A 212 18.91 -3.97 1.94
CA GLY A 212 17.94 -2.91 1.76
C GLY A 212 18.60 -1.53 1.80
N TYR A 213 17.78 -0.54 1.57
CA TYR A 213 18.10 0.88 1.67
C TYR A 213 16.86 1.56 2.26
N GLY A 214 16.95 2.77 2.80
CA GLY A 214 15.83 3.45 3.48
C GLY A 214 14.48 3.54 2.73
N TYR A 215 14.42 3.11 1.46
CA TYR A 215 13.22 2.98 0.62
C TYR A 215 13.14 1.62 -0.11
N THR A 216 13.22 0.49 0.62
CA THR A 216 13.04 -0.85 -0.01
C THR A 216 11.56 -1.13 -0.31
N PHE A 217 11.25 -1.57 -1.53
CA PHE A 217 9.96 -2.11 -1.96
C PHE A 217 10.15 -3.44 -2.70
N ALA A 218 9.08 -4.24 -2.80
CA ALA A 218 9.07 -5.46 -3.61
C ALA A 218 7.76 -5.56 -4.40
N GLY A 219 7.85 -6.02 -5.65
CA GLY A 219 6.72 -6.19 -6.55
C GLY A 219 6.80 -7.51 -7.30
N SER A 220 5.66 -7.98 -7.80
CA SER A 220 5.64 -9.13 -8.70
C SER A 220 6.15 -8.74 -10.08
N TYR A 221 7.08 -9.51 -10.62
CA TYR A 221 7.57 -9.35 -11.98
C TYR A 221 6.83 -10.29 -12.94
N VAL A 222 6.28 -9.73 -14.01
CA VAL A 222 5.75 -10.47 -15.15
C VAL A 222 6.46 -9.90 -16.38
N GLU A 223 7.05 -10.78 -17.18
CA GLU A 223 7.72 -10.38 -18.41
C GLU A 223 6.68 -9.88 -19.42
N SER A 224 6.89 -8.67 -19.95
CA SER A 224 6.09 -8.10 -21.02
C SER A 224 6.97 -7.27 -21.95
N LEU A 225 6.66 -7.29 -23.25
CA LEU A 225 7.36 -6.49 -24.26
C LEU A 225 6.52 -5.24 -24.57
N VAL A 226 6.84 -4.13 -23.91
CA VAL A 226 6.09 -2.87 -24.00
C VAL A 226 7.06 -1.77 -24.42
N LEU A 227 6.75 -1.03 -25.48
CA LEU A 227 7.56 0.11 -25.90
C LEU A 227 7.19 1.33 -25.05
N LEU A 228 8.18 2.00 -24.47
CA LEU A 228 7.99 3.15 -23.58
C LEU A 228 7.94 4.50 -24.35
N ASP A 229 8.37 4.51 -25.61
CA ASP A 229 8.61 5.70 -26.42
C ASP A 229 7.59 5.89 -27.55
N LYS A 230 6.57 5.03 -27.63
CA LYS A 230 5.51 5.10 -28.66
C LYS A 230 4.15 4.84 -28.03
N PRO A 231 3.08 5.56 -28.42
CA PRO A 231 1.72 5.19 -28.05
C PRO A 231 1.45 3.77 -28.56
N ASN A 232 1.36 2.81 -27.63
CA ASN A 232 1.30 1.40 -28.00
C ASN A 232 -0.04 1.07 -28.67
N ARG A 233 0.01 0.80 -29.97
CA ARG A 233 -0.81 -0.26 -30.55
C ARG A 233 -0.18 -1.57 -30.13
N ALA A 234 -0.62 -2.13 -29.00
CA ALA A 234 -0.15 -3.44 -28.57
C ALA A 234 -0.40 -4.48 -29.68
N VAL A 235 0.66 -5.15 -30.11
CA VAL A 235 0.56 -6.34 -30.96
C VAL A 235 0.74 -7.53 -30.03
N THR A 236 -0.36 -8.22 -29.74
CA THR A 236 -0.32 -9.54 -29.09
C THR A 236 0.00 -10.59 -30.15
N TYR A 237 0.99 -11.45 -29.89
CA TYR A 237 1.21 -12.70 -30.62
C TYR A 237 0.38 -13.83 -30.02
#